data_AF-A0A3A5UJU0-F1
#
_entry.id   AF-A0A3A5UJU0-F1
#
_cell.length_a   1.000
_cell.length_b   1.000
_cell.length_c   1.000
_cell.angle_alpha   90.00
_cell.angle_beta   90.00
_cell.angle_gamma   90.00
#
_symmetry.space_group_name_H-M   'P 1'
#
loop_
_entity.id
_entity.type
_entity.pdbx_description
1 polymer ?
#
loop_
_entity_poly.entity_id
_entity_poly.type
_entity_poly.pdbx_seq_one_letter_code
_entity_poly.pdbx_strand_id
1 'polypeptide(L)'
;MYIGTIALGLWFSATSCNGLLADEYAEWPVNIWCWGLFAWYYRSGERKQRIEMLTVVAFATPMELFFSEVWLIYEYQRDLMPLFVPAGHYFLFDLGRIFADKLKENLALPVLLPLVPIVFYGAWTGGDTSAVFLLALVLVFIRLGPQPRLYAAMVWAALAMEIVGTSLGNWTWASEVPWTGLTAWNPPLLVGSFYCLGDVLVNLAVVKFEGKDRLEVNA
;
A
#
# COMPACT_ATOMS: atom_id res chain seq x y z
N MET A 1 3.59 -0.60 16.95
CA MET A 1 4.90 -0.40 16.31
C MET A 1 4.73 0.13 14.88
N TYR A 2 4.12 -0.62 13.95
CA TYR A 2 4.01 -0.22 12.54
C TYR A 2 3.41 1.17 12.29
N ILE A 3 2.27 1.51 12.92
CA ILE A 3 1.66 2.86 12.77
C ILE A 3 2.66 3.97 13.10
N GLY A 4 3.41 3.81 14.21
CA GLY A 4 4.43 4.78 14.61
C GLY A 4 5.60 4.82 13.63
N THR A 5 6.06 3.67 13.14
CA THR A 5 7.12 3.58 12.12
C THR A 5 6.72 4.29 10.83
N ILE A 6 5.49 4.08 10.35
CA ILE A 6 4.98 4.71 9.13
C ILE A 6 4.80 6.22 9.36
N ALA A 7 4.03 6.63 10.37
CA ALA A 7 3.71 8.03 10.59
C ALA A 7 4.94 8.89 10.91
N LEU A 8 5.80 8.41 11.83
CA LEU A 8 7.04 9.14 12.18
C LEU A 8 8.06 9.08 11.06
N GLY A 9 8.16 7.96 10.32
CA GLY A 9 9.05 7.84 9.18
C GLY A 9 8.70 8.83 8.07
N LEU A 10 7.41 8.89 7.69
CA LEU A 10 6.92 9.85 6.69
C LEU A 10 7.10 11.30 7.14
N TRP A 11 6.82 11.61 8.41
CA TRP A 11 7.05 12.95 8.95
C TRP A 11 8.53 13.33 8.92
N PHE A 12 9.40 12.43 9.36
CA PHE A 12 10.84 12.67 9.44
C PHE A 12 11.44 12.87 8.05
N SER A 13 11.07 12.00 7.10
CA SER A 13 11.50 12.06 5.71
C SER A 13 11.06 13.35 5.03
N ALA A 14 9.78 13.73 5.17
CA ALA A 14 9.25 14.94 4.53
C ALA A 14 9.83 16.25 5.09
N THR A 15 10.02 16.31 6.41
CA THR A 15 10.36 17.56 7.12
C THR A 15 11.84 17.70 7.45
N SER A 16 12.66 16.71 7.10
CA SER A 16 14.07 16.64 7.50
C SER A 16 14.24 16.78 9.02
N CYS A 17 13.35 16.11 9.77
CA CYS A 17 13.19 16.27 11.22
C CYS A 17 12.97 17.75 11.62
N ASN A 18 11.96 18.39 11.02
CA ASN A 18 11.67 19.82 11.20
C ASN A 18 12.87 20.74 10.93
N GLY A 19 13.63 20.43 9.86
CA GLY A 19 14.82 21.18 9.44
C GLY A 19 16.07 20.98 10.29
N LEU A 20 16.07 20.00 11.22
CA LEU A 20 17.25 19.68 12.03
C LEU A 20 18.34 18.96 11.23
N LEU A 21 17.97 18.30 10.12
CA LEU A 21 18.90 17.67 9.19
C LEU A 21 18.87 18.41 7.86
N ALA A 22 19.98 18.39 7.13
CA ALA A 22 19.98 18.81 5.73
C ALA A 22 19.09 17.86 4.91
N ASP A 23 18.42 18.38 3.89
CA ASP A 23 17.40 17.64 3.12
C ASP A 23 17.95 16.39 2.43
N GLU A 24 19.24 16.40 2.06
CA GLU A 24 19.95 15.24 1.50
C GLU A 24 20.10 14.09 2.50
N TYR A 25 20.00 14.37 3.81
CA TYR A 25 20.11 13.38 4.87
C TYR A 25 18.77 12.95 5.48
N ALA A 26 17.66 13.57 5.08
CA ALA A 26 16.35 13.39 5.71
C ALA A 26 15.87 11.92 5.73
N GLU A 27 16.17 11.18 4.65
CA GLU A 27 15.70 9.80 4.49
C GLU A 27 16.57 8.77 5.23
N TRP A 28 17.85 9.08 5.48
CA TRP A 28 18.81 8.10 5.99
C TRP A 28 18.42 7.48 7.35
N PRO A 29 17.99 8.26 8.35
CA PRO A 29 17.53 7.68 9.61
C PRO A 29 16.31 6.77 9.44
N VAL A 30 15.40 7.12 8.53
CA VAL A 30 14.21 6.33 8.21
C VAL A 30 14.62 5.04 7.49
N ASN A 31 15.55 5.13 6.54
CA ASN A 31 16.14 3.98 5.84
C ASN A 31 16.76 2.99 6.82
N ILE A 32 17.63 3.47 7.72
CA ILE A 32 18.31 2.63 8.71
C ILE A 32 17.28 1.98 9.65
N TRP A 33 16.30 2.74 10.12
CA TRP A 33 15.26 2.22 10.99
C TRP A 33 14.40 1.14 10.30
N CYS A 34 13.85 1.45 9.13
CA CYS A 34 12.95 0.54 8.41
C CYS A 34 13.68 -0.75 8.01
N TRP A 35 14.88 -0.66 7.45
CA TRP A 35 15.63 -1.87 7.08
C TRP A 35 16.16 -2.63 8.30
N GLY A 36 16.55 -1.95 9.37
CA GLY A 36 16.93 -2.59 10.64
C GLY A 36 15.76 -3.36 11.26
N LEU A 37 14.58 -2.74 11.29
CA LEU A 37 13.36 -3.38 11.79
C LEU A 37 12.91 -4.54 10.89
N PHE A 38 12.97 -4.37 9.57
CA PHE A 38 12.70 -5.43 8.61
C PHE A 38 13.66 -6.61 8.81
N ALA A 39 14.96 -6.37 8.94
CA ALA A 39 15.94 -7.43 9.17
C ALA A 39 15.71 -8.16 10.51
N TRP A 40 15.32 -7.43 11.55
CA TRP A 40 14.97 -8.02 12.85
C TRP A 40 13.74 -8.93 12.76
N TYR A 41 12.67 -8.48 12.10
CA TYR A 41 11.48 -9.31 11.84
C TYR A 41 11.80 -10.51 10.95
N TYR A 42 12.61 -10.33 9.91
CA TYR A 42 13.00 -11.44 9.03
C TYR A 42 13.76 -12.52 9.80
N ARG A 43 14.69 -12.11 10.67
CA ARG A 43 15.50 -13.04 11.48
C ARG A 43 14.67 -13.78 12.53
N SER A 44 13.72 -13.10 13.16
CA SER A 44 12.88 -13.65 14.24
C SER A 44 11.62 -14.37 13.74
N GLY A 45 11.16 -14.05 12.53
CA GLY A 45 9.92 -14.55 11.96
C GLY A 45 9.98 -16.00 11.50
N GLU A 46 8.81 -16.63 11.41
CA GLU A 46 8.64 -17.98 10.89
C GLU A 46 8.79 -18.03 9.36
N ARG A 47 8.89 -19.25 8.80
CA ARG A 47 9.08 -19.44 7.35
C ARG A 47 8.04 -18.71 6.51
N LYS A 48 6.76 -18.80 6.89
CA LYS A 48 5.65 -18.11 6.21
C LYS A 48 5.89 -16.60 6.13
N GLN A 49 6.15 -16.00 7.29
CA GLN A 49 6.40 -14.57 7.42
C GLN A 49 7.59 -14.13 6.56
N ARG A 50 8.69 -14.90 6.56
CA ARG A 50 9.86 -14.61 5.71
C ARG A 50 9.52 -14.63 4.22
N ILE A 51 8.69 -15.57 3.77
CA ILE A 51 8.23 -15.64 2.38
C ILE A 51 7.38 -14.40 2.05
N GLU A 52 6.44 -14.04 2.93
CA GLU A 52 5.59 -12.85 2.75
C GLU A 52 6.44 -11.58 2.67
N MET A 53 7.39 -11.40 3.58
CA MET A 53 8.33 -10.28 3.61
C MET A 53 9.10 -10.12 2.29
N LEU A 54 9.74 -11.19 1.83
CA LEU A 54 10.50 -11.15 0.58
C LEU A 54 9.60 -10.95 -0.64
N THR A 55 8.41 -11.53 -0.63
CA THR A 55 7.47 -11.41 -1.74
C THR A 55 6.93 -9.98 -1.86
N VAL A 56 6.56 -9.35 -0.73
CA VAL A 56 6.12 -7.95 -0.72
C VAL A 56 7.23 -7.06 -1.30
N VAL A 57 8.47 -7.20 -0.83
CA VAL A 57 9.60 -6.41 -1.35
C VAL A 57 9.80 -6.67 -2.85
N ALA A 58 9.74 -7.93 -3.29
CA ALA A 58 9.99 -8.31 -4.68
C ALA A 58 8.93 -7.79 -5.67
N PHE A 59 7.66 -7.68 -5.26
CA PHE A 59 6.60 -7.15 -6.13
C PHE A 59 6.34 -5.66 -5.95
N ALA A 60 6.36 -5.16 -4.71
CA ALA A 60 6.10 -3.75 -4.44
C ALA A 60 7.18 -2.86 -5.04
N THR A 61 8.46 -3.22 -4.91
CA THR A 61 9.57 -2.38 -5.42
C THR A 61 9.47 -2.08 -6.92
N PRO A 62 9.38 -3.08 -7.82
CA PRO A 62 9.27 -2.79 -9.25
C PRO A 62 7.93 -2.12 -9.63
N MET A 63 6.84 -2.42 -8.92
CA MET A 63 5.55 -1.77 -9.16
C MET A 63 5.60 -0.30 -8.78
N GLU A 64 6.19 0.01 -7.63
CA GLU A 64 6.38 1.36 -7.13
C GLU A 64 7.29 2.18 -8.05
N LEU A 65 8.42 1.61 -8.47
CA LEU A 65 9.31 2.23 -9.47
C LEU A 65 8.60 2.45 -10.80
N PHE A 66 7.73 1.52 -11.22
CA PHE A 66 6.94 1.72 -12.43
C PHE A 66 5.94 2.87 -12.26
N PHE A 67 5.24 2.95 -11.13
CA PHE A 67 4.26 4.01 -10.87
C PHE A 67 4.89 5.39 -10.74
N SER A 68 6.01 5.48 -10.01
CA SER A 68 6.70 6.75 -9.75
C SER A 68 7.63 7.18 -10.88
N GLU A 69 8.44 6.27 -11.46
CA GLU A 69 9.55 6.66 -12.35
C GLU A 69 9.24 6.45 -13.84
N VAL A 70 8.25 5.63 -14.17
CA VAL A 70 7.92 5.27 -15.58
C VAL A 70 6.57 5.83 -15.99
N TRP A 71 5.52 5.52 -15.22
CA TRP A 71 4.15 5.95 -15.48
C TRP A 71 3.89 7.36 -14.94
N LEU A 72 4.67 7.81 -13.94
CA LEU A 72 4.58 9.15 -13.34
C LEU A 72 3.15 9.47 -12.87
N ILE A 73 2.47 8.49 -12.27
CA ILE A 73 1.13 8.70 -11.69
C ILE A 73 1.20 9.47 -10.37
N TYR A 74 2.36 9.48 -9.73
CA TYR A 74 2.75 10.39 -8.65
C TYR A 74 4.28 10.53 -8.65
N GLU A 75 4.78 11.61 -8.04
CA GLU A 75 6.21 11.88 -7.91
C GLU A 75 6.58 12.05 -6.44
N TYR A 76 7.75 11.54 -6.05
CA TYR A 76 8.30 11.72 -4.71
C TYR A 76 8.95 13.10 -4.55
N GLN A 77 8.97 13.62 -3.32
CA GLN A 77 9.53 14.93 -2.97
C GLN A 77 10.99 15.14 -3.45
N ARG A 78 11.77 14.06 -3.53
CA ARG A 78 13.20 14.05 -3.88
C ARG A 78 13.47 13.28 -5.18
N ASP A 79 12.53 13.34 -6.12
CA ASP A 79 12.53 12.75 -7.46
C ASP A 79 12.49 11.22 -7.50
N LEU A 80 13.30 10.55 -6.67
CA LEU A 80 13.39 9.08 -6.61
C LEU A 80 12.58 8.50 -5.45
N MET A 81 12.03 7.31 -5.68
CA MET A 81 11.46 6.47 -4.62
C MET A 81 12.45 6.27 -3.45
N PRO A 82 12.10 6.67 -2.21
CA PRO A 82 12.95 6.48 -1.03
C PRO A 82 13.23 5.01 -0.73
N LEU A 83 14.45 4.71 -0.26
CA LEU A 83 14.90 3.33 -0.03
C LEU A 83 14.12 2.59 1.07
N PHE A 84 13.44 3.28 1.97
CA PHE A 84 12.62 2.68 3.01
C PHE A 84 11.25 2.20 2.49
N VAL A 85 10.81 2.66 1.31
CA VAL A 85 9.49 2.37 0.75
C VAL A 85 9.24 0.86 0.56
N PRO A 86 10.18 0.06 0.00
CA PRO A 86 10.00 -1.39 -0.06
C PRO A 86 9.77 -2.07 1.29
N ALA A 87 10.50 -1.67 2.34
CA ALA A 87 10.28 -2.18 3.69
C ALA A 87 8.94 -1.68 4.28
N GLY A 88 8.59 -0.42 3.99
CA GLY A 88 7.33 0.21 4.37
C GLY A 88 6.10 -0.54 3.83
N HIS A 89 6.16 -1.05 2.60
CA HIS A 89 5.10 -1.87 2.02
C HIS A 89 4.82 -3.13 2.84
N TYR A 90 5.87 -3.80 3.35
CA TYR A 90 5.67 -4.95 4.24
C TYR A 90 5.04 -4.53 5.58
N PHE A 91 5.45 -3.39 6.15
CA PHE A 91 4.85 -2.89 7.38
C PHE A 91 3.38 -2.54 7.22
N LEU A 92 3.01 -1.96 6.07
CA LEU A 92 1.61 -1.67 5.76
C LEU A 92 0.81 -2.95 5.54
N PHE A 93 1.37 -3.92 4.80
CA PHE A 93 0.78 -5.24 4.60
C PHE A 93 0.48 -5.95 5.93
N ASP A 94 1.46 -6.05 6.81
CA ASP A 94 1.30 -6.74 8.10
C ASP A 94 0.37 -5.97 9.05
N LEU A 95 0.37 -4.62 8.99
CA LEU A 95 -0.63 -3.80 9.68
C LEU A 95 -2.05 -4.08 9.16
N GLY A 96 -2.23 -4.19 7.84
CA GLY A 96 -3.49 -4.56 7.22
C GLY A 96 -3.97 -5.92 7.68
N ARG A 97 -3.08 -6.90 7.81
CA ARG A 97 -3.40 -8.22 8.38
C ARG A 97 -3.88 -8.14 9.82
N ILE A 98 -3.19 -7.36 10.67
CA ILE A 98 -3.61 -7.15 12.06
C ILE A 98 -5.02 -6.54 12.14
N PHE A 99 -5.37 -5.65 11.22
CA PHE A 99 -6.72 -5.09 11.13
C PHE A 99 -7.74 -6.08 10.55
N ALA A 100 -7.36 -6.85 9.54
CA ALA A 100 -8.20 -7.87 8.92
C ALA A 100 -8.61 -8.97 9.92
N ASP A 101 -7.72 -9.34 10.85
CA ASP A 101 -8.00 -10.32 11.90
C ASP A 101 -9.08 -9.83 12.88
N LYS A 102 -9.26 -8.51 13.03
CA LYS A 102 -10.31 -7.91 13.86
C LYS A 102 -11.61 -7.68 13.09
N LEU A 103 -11.58 -7.74 11.76
CA LEU A 103 -12.74 -7.52 10.90
C LEU A 103 -13.53 -8.82 10.76
N LYS A 104 -14.86 -8.75 10.93
CA LYS A 104 -15.74 -9.88 10.60
C LYS A 104 -15.88 -9.98 9.08
N GLU A 105 -15.89 -11.19 8.56
CA GLU A 105 -15.92 -11.43 7.11
C GLU A 105 -17.15 -10.82 6.42
N ASN A 106 -18.32 -10.89 7.06
CA ASN A 106 -19.54 -10.27 6.56
C ASN A 106 -19.49 -8.72 6.52
N LEU A 107 -18.49 -8.09 7.14
CA LEU A 107 -18.27 -6.64 7.12
C LEU A 107 -17.25 -6.20 6.07
N ALA A 108 -16.58 -7.14 5.36
CA ALA A 108 -15.55 -6.80 4.37
C ALA A 108 -16.07 -5.89 3.24
N LEU A 109 -17.30 -6.11 2.76
CA LEU A 109 -17.94 -5.21 1.79
C LEU A 109 -18.59 -3.98 2.44
N PRO A 110 -19.43 -4.11 3.49
CA PRO A 110 -20.08 -2.97 4.13
C PRO A 110 -19.14 -1.86 4.58
N VAL A 111 -17.91 -2.19 4.99
CA VAL A 111 -16.94 -1.19 5.45
C VAL A 111 -16.49 -0.23 4.34
N LEU A 112 -16.72 -0.55 3.07
CA LEU A 112 -16.42 0.33 1.94
C LEU A 112 -17.58 1.27 1.56
N LEU A 113 -18.78 1.05 2.10
CA LEU A 113 -19.96 1.84 1.75
C LEU A 113 -19.76 3.36 1.92
N PRO A 114 -19.03 3.87 2.93
CA PRO A 114 -18.77 5.30 3.06
C PRO A 114 -17.97 5.91 1.89
N LEU A 115 -17.16 5.11 1.19
CA LEU A 115 -16.32 5.58 0.08
C LEU A 115 -17.13 5.74 -1.21
N VAL A 116 -18.17 4.92 -1.40
CA VAL A 116 -18.98 4.89 -2.63
C VAL A 116 -19.56 6.26 -3.03
N PRO A 117 -20.25 7.03 -2.16
CA PRO A 117 -20.76 8.35 -2.55
C PRO A 117 -19.64 9.33 -2.90
N ILE A 118 -18.47 9.20 -2.28
CA ILE A 118 -17.31 10.06 -2.53
C ILE A 118 -16.73 9.75 -3.92
N VAL A 119 -16.64 8.48 -4.31
CA VAL A 119 -16.24 8.06 -5.67
C VAL A 119 -17.16 8.68 -6.72
N PHE A 120 -18.48 8.59 -6.54
CA PHE A 120 -19.44 9.15 -7.48
C PHE A 120 -19.35 10.69 -7.54
N TYR A 121 -19.10 11.34 -6.41
CA TYR A 121 -18.85 12.78 -6.38
C TYR A 121 -17.58 13.17 -7.14
N GLY A 122 -16.48 12.45 -6.95
CA GLY A 122 -15.22 12.66 -7.67
C GLY A 122 -15.37 12.47 -9.19
N ALA A 123 -16.10 11.43 -9.59
CA ALA A 123 -16.40 11.17 -11.00
C ALA A 123 -17.32 12.24 -11.61
N TRP A 124 -18.37 12.65 -10.89
CA TRP A 124 -19.32 13.65 -11.37
C TRP A 124 -18.70 15.04 -11.53
N THR A 125 -17.84 15.43 -10.58
CA THR A 125 -17.11 16.72 -10.64
C THR A 125 -15.93 16.69 -11.62
N GLY A 126 -15.53 15.50 -12.09
CA GLY A 126 -14.36 15.30 -12.94
C GLY A 126 -13.03 15.39 -12.17
N GLY A 127 -13.04 15.49 -10.84
CA GLY A 127 -11.82 15.60 -10.04
C GLY A 127 -11.11 14.27 -9.77
N ASP A 128 -11.86 13.16 -9.73
CA ASP A 128 -11.30 11.82 -9.57
C ASP A 128 -12.17 10.80 -10.33
N THR A 129 -12.02 10.77 -11.66
CA THR A 129 -12.72 9.77 -12.49
C THR A 129 -12.09 8.39 -12.39
N SER A 130 -10.80 8.32 -12.02
CA SER A 130 -10.07 7.06 -11.82
C SER A 130 -10.66 6.22 -10.68
N ALA A 131 -11.22 6.86 -9.65
CA ALA A 131 -11.81 6.20 -8.50
C ALA A 131 -12.95 5.21 -8.85
N VAL A 132 -13.65 5.40 -9.97
CA VAL A 132 -14.69 4.44 -10.43
C VAL A 132 -14.06 3.12 -10.83
N PHE A 133 -12.95 3.17 -11.57
CA PHE A 133 -12.19 1.99 -11.97
C PHE A 133 -11.57 1.31 -10.75
N LEU A 134 -10.96 2.08 -9.84
CA LEU A 134 -10.36 1.56 -8.61
C LEU A 134 -11.43 0.92 -7.70
N LEU A 135 -12.63 1.51 -7.60
CA LEU A 135 -13.76 0.91 -6.88
C LEU A 135 -14.17 -0.42 -7.47
N ALA A 136 -14.30 -0.51 -8.79
CA ALA A 136 -14.62 -1.77 -9.45
C ALA A 136 -13.55 -2.83 -9.16
N LEU A 137 -12.27 -2.46 -9.19
CA LEU A 137 -11.16 -3.34 -8.90
C LEU A 137 -11.18 -3.86 -7.45
N VAL A 138 -11.38 -2.98 -6.46
CA VAL A 138 -11.55 -3.38 -5.05
C VAL A 138 -12.73 -4.32 -4.87
N LEU A 139 -13.87 -4.03 -5.49
CA LEU A 139 -15.06 -4.87 -5.40
C LEU A 139 -14.81 -6.26 -6.00
N VAL A 140 -14.08 -6.35 -7.11
CA VAL A 140 -13.65 -7.63 -7.72
C VAL A 140 -12.76 -8.40 -6.74
N PHE A 141 -11.76 -7.76 -6.13
CA PHE A 141 -10.89 -8.43 -5.17
C PHE A 141 -11.66 -8.92 -3.94
N ILE A 142 -12.56 -8.13 -3.36
CA ILE A 142 -13.33 -8.57 -2.19
C ILE A 142 -14.32 -9.68 -2.54
N ARG A 143 -14.90 -9.67 -3.75
CA ARG A 143 -15.90 -10.70 -4.14
C ARG A 143 -15.27 -12.01 -4.59
N LEU A 144 -14.13 -11.96 -5.26
CA LEU A 144 -13.53 -13.11 -5.94
C LEU A 144 -12.18 -13.53 -5.36
N GLY A 145 -11.52 -12.65 -4.60
CA GLY A 145 -10.19 -12.91 -4.07
C GLY A 145 -10.22 -13.75 -2.78
N PRO A 146 -9.10 -14.43 -2.47
CA PRO A 146 -9.02 -15.36 -1.33
C PRO A 146 -9.09 -14.70 0.06
N GLN A 147 -8.87 -13.39 0.17
CA GLN A 147 -8.73 -12.70 1.46
C GLN A 147 -9.57 -11.41 1.56
N PRO A 148 -10.90 -11.48 1.52
CA PRO A 148 -11.78 -10.31 1.48
C PRO A 148 -11.56 -9.33 2.64
N ARG A 149 -11.27 -9.85 3.84
CA ARG A 149 -10.99 -9.05 5.03
C ARG A 149 -9.69 -8.25 4.90
N LEU A 150 -8.66 -8.85 4.28
CA LEU A 150 -7.38 -8.18 4.08
C LEU A 150 -7.53 -7.03 3.09
N TYR A 151 -8.19 -7.27 1.96
CA TYR A 151 -8.43 -6.23 0.95
C TYR A 151 -9.20 -5.04 1.53
N ALA A 152 -10.26 -5.31 2.30
CA ALA A 152 -11.03 -4.27 2.97
C ALA A 152 -10.18 -3.47 3.97
N ALA A 153 -9.35 -4.15 4.76
CA ALA A 153 -8.45 -3.50 5.71
C ALA A 153 -7.36 -2.66 5.00
N MET A 154 -6.79 -3.19 3.91
CA MET A 154 -5.73 -2.54 3.14
C MET A 154 -6.22 -1.29 2.42
N VAL A 155 -7.47 -1.26 1.93
CA VAL A 155 -8.06 -0.03 1.36
C VAL A 155 -8.01 1.12 2.37
N TRP A 156 -8.41 0.87 3.61
CA TRP A 156 -8.41 1.89 4.66
C TRP A 156 -7.00 2.21 5.17
N ALA A 157 -6.14 1.21 5.33
CA ALA A 157 -4.76 1.40 5.78
C ALA A 157 -3.95 2.21 4.75
N ALA A 158 -4.09 1.88 3.47
CA ALA A 158 -3.47 2.62 2.37
C ALA A 158 -4.01 4.04 2.30
N LEU A 159 -5.34 4.24 2.31
CA LEU A 159 -5.93 5.58 2.28
C LEU A 159 -5.44 6.47 3.44
N ALA A 160 -5.36 5.93 4.67
CA ALA A 160 -4.84 6.68 5.81
C ALA A 160 -3.35 7.06 5.63
N MET A 161 -2.54 6.13 5.13
CA MET A 161 -1.12 6.37 4.85
C MET A 161 -0.94 7.40 3.74
N GLU A 162 -1.73 7.32 2.67
CA GLU A 162 -1.74 8.24 1.54
C GLU A 162 -2.12 9.66 1.95
N ILE A 163 -3.17 9.83 2.77
CA ILE A 163 -3.55 11.15 3.32
C ILE A 163 -2.40 11.76 4.10
N VAL A 164 -1.73 10.97 4.96
CA VAL A 164 -0.58 11.45 5.73
C VAL A 164 0.60 11.77 4.81
N GLY A 165 0.96 10.89 3.89
CA GLY A 165 2.09 11.05 2.99
C GLY A 165 1.97 12.28 2.11
N THR A 166 0.83 12.44 1.44
CA THR A 166 0.53 13.56 0.55
C THR A 166 0.34 14.89 1.29
N SER A 167 -0.30 14.89 2.47
CA SER A 167 -0.42 16.12 3.28
C SER A 167 0.92 16.65 3.79
N LEU A 168 1.89 15.76 4.00
CA LEU A 168 3.26 16.11 4.36
C LEU A 168 4.12 16.47 3.13
N GLY A 169 3.63 16.21 1.92
CA GLY A 169 4.39 16.41 0.68
C GLY A 169 5.47 15.36 0.43
N ASN A 170 5.35 14.15 0.99
CA ASN A 170 6.31 13.06 0.67
C ASN A 170 6.21 12.66 -0.81
N TRP A 171 5.00 12.64 -1.36
CA TRP A 171 4.72 12.47 -2.79
C TRP A 171 3.48 13.26 -3.17
N THR A 172 3.31 13.49 -4.47
CA THR A 172 2.15 14.18 -5.04
C THR A 172 1.64 13.42 -6.24
N TRP A 173 0.34 13.09 -6.23
CA TRP A 173 -0.35 12.44 -7.34
C TRP A 173 -0.61 13.39 -8.49
N ALA A 174 -0.47 12.88 -9.73
CA ALA A 174 -0.82 13.60 -10.94
C ALA A 174 -2.34 13.78 -11.01
N SER A 175 -2.81 15.01 -11.23
CA SER A 175 -4.24 15.30 -11.36
C SER A 175 -4.85 14.67 -12.63
N GLU A 176 -4.04 14.49 -13.66
CA GLU A 176 -4.36 13.78 -14.89
C GLU A 176 -3.51 12.51 -14.93
N VAL A 177 -4.15 11.34 -14.90
CA VAL A 177 -3.48 10.04 -14.88
C VAL A 177 -2.88 9.79 -16.28
N PRO A 178 -1.54 9.76 -16.41
CA PRO A 178 -0.89 9.69 -17.72
C PRO A 178 -1.37 8.49 -18.55
N TRP A 179 -1.53 8.71 -19.85
CA TRP A 179 -1.91 7.69 -20.85
C TRP A 179 -3.34 7.10 -20.72
N THR A 180 -4.16 7.57 -19.77
CA THR A 180 -5.51 7.00 -19.56
C THR A 180 -6.65 7.97 -19.87
N GLY A 181 -6.41 9.28 -19.82
CA GLY A 181 -7.46 10.31 -19.91
C GLY A 181 -8.37 10.36 -18.68
N LEU A 182 -7.97 9.74 -17.57
CA LEU A 182 -8.66 9.79 -16.28
C LEU A 182 -8.02 10.88 -15.40
N THR A 183 -8.80 11.36 -14.45
CA THR A 183 -8.34 12.29 -13.41
C THR A 183 -8.25 11.59 -12.07
N ALA A 184 -7.40 12.11 -11.19
CA ALA A 184 -7.24 11.60 -9.83
C ALA A 184 -7.06 12.75 -8.82
N TRP A 185 -7.52 12.53 -7.59
CA TRP A 185 -7.20 13.42 -6.48
C TRP A 185 -5.81 13.16 -5.91
N ASN A 186 -5.34 14.09 -5.07
CA ASN A 186 -4.13 13.92 -4.29
C ASN A 186 -4.49 13.82 -2.78
N PRO A 187 -4.63 12.60 -2.23
CA PRO A 187 -4.42 11.28 -2.85
C PRO A 187 -5.70 10.71 -3.52
N PRO A 188 -5.58 9.71 -4.42
CA PRO A 188 -6.72 8.99 -4.97
C PRO A 188 -7.40 8.17 -3.88
N LEU A 189 -8.73 8.20 -3.85
CA LEU A 189 -9.49 7.63 -2.72
C LEU A 189 -9.29 6.12 -2.54
N LEU A 190 -9.07 5.41 -3.65
CA LEU A 190 -9.09 3.94 -3.71
C LEU A 190 -7.80 3.34 -4.27
N VAL A 191 -6.68 4.05 -4.18
CA VAL A 191 -5.35 3.51 -4.54
C VAL A 191 -5.01 2.21 -3.78
N GLY A 192 -5.64 1.99 -2.63
CA GLY A 192 -5.71 0.71 -1.92
C GLY A 192 -6.01 -0.53 -2.79
N SER A 193 -6.60 -0.35 -3.97
CA SER A 193 -6.80 -1.43 -4.94
C SER A 193 -5.50 -2.05 -5.45
N PHE A 194 -4.42 -1.27 -5.62
CA PHE A 194 -3.11 -1.80 -6.02
C PHE A 194 -2.48 -2.62 -4.90
N TYR A 195 -2.70 -2.23 -3.64
CA TYR A 195 -2.32 -3.03 -2.49
C TYR A 195 -3.06 -4.38 -2.47
N CYS A 196 -4.37 -4.40 -2.78
CA CYS A 196 -5.13 -5.65 -2.90
C CYS A 196 -4.55 -6.59 -3.97
N LEU A 197 -4.08 -6.04 -5.10
CA LEU A 197 -3.36 -6.82 -6.13
C LEU A 197 -2.07 -7.41 -5.57
N GLY A 198 -1.26 -6.61 -4.87
CA GLY A 198 -0.05 -7.07 -4.18
C GLY A 198 -0.35 -8.21 -3.20
N ASP A 199 -1.42 -8.09 -2.41
CA ASP A 199 -1.85 -9.11 -1.45
C ASP A 199 -2.19 -10.45 -2.13
N VAL A 200 -2.85 -10.40 -3.30
CA VAL A 200 -3.11 -11.59 -4.12
C VAL A 200 -1.79 -12.24 -4.56
N LEU A 201 -0.83 -11.45 -5.06
CA LEU A 201 0.48 -11.97 -5.48
C LEU A 201 1.26 -12.59 -4.32
N VAL A 202 1.21 -11.96 -3.14
CA VAL A 202 1.80 -12.50 -1.91
C VAL A 202 1.15 -13.82 -1.53
N ASN A 203 -0.18 -13.89 -1.53
CA ASN A 203 -0.89 -15.13 -1.22
C ASN A 203 -0.51 -16.28 -2.17
N LEU A 204 -0.47 -16.01 -3.48
CA LEU A 204 -0.06 -17.00 -4.48
C LEU A 204 1.37 -17.50 -4.26
N ALA A 205 2.30 -16.60 -3.95
CA ALA A 205 3.68 -16.99 -3.66
C ALA A 205 3.77 -17.84 -2.38
N VAL A 206 3.07 -17.46 -1.32
CA VAL A 206 3.03 -18.22 -0.06
C VAL A 206 2.50 -19.63 -0.29
N VAL A 207 1.37 -19.78 -0.99
CA VAL A 207 0.78 -21.09 -1.31
C VAL A 207 1.79 -21.99 -2.04
N LYS A 208 2.48 -21.42 -3.04
CA LYS A 208 3.50 -22.12 -3.83
C LYS A 208 4.73 -22.51 -3.00
N PHE A 209 5.27 -21.60 -2.18
CA PHE A 209 6.53 -21.81 -1.47
C PHE A 209 6.39 -22.52 -0.11
N GLU A 210 5.19 -22.51 0.48
CA GLU A 210 4.84 -23.36 1.62
C GLU A 210 4.49 -24.80 1.20
N GLY A 211 4.22 -25.04 -0.09
CA GLY A 211 3.96 -26.38 -0.61
C GLY A 211 2.54 -26.89 -0.34
N LYS A 212 1.56 -25.99 -0.16
CA LYS A 212 0.14 -26.37 -0.02
C LYS A 212 -0.51 -26.84 -1.33
N ASP A 213 0.20 -26.76 -2.45
CA ASP A 213 -0.27 -27.09 -3.80
C ASP A 213 -0.48 -28.59 -4.11
N ARG A 214 -0.60 -29.50 -3.12
CA ARG A 214 -0.85 -30.94 -3.41
C ARG A 214 -1.79 -31.74 -2.49
N LEU A 215 -2.52 -31.14 -1.55
CA LEU A 215 -3.36 -31.94 -0.62
C LEU A 215 -4.86 -31.59 -0.53
N GLU A 216 -5.37 -30.59 -1.28
CA GLU A 216 -6.82 -30.28 -1.27
C GLU A 216 -7.46 -30.26 -2.66
N VAL A 217 -7.07 -31.23 -3.49
CA VAL A 217 -7.88 -31.66 -4.64
C VAL A 217 -8.06 -33.17 -4.49
N ASN A 218 -9.26 -33.56 -4.03
CA ASN A 218 -9.74 -34.92 -3.71
C ASN A 218 -9.57 -35.37 -2.25
N ALA A 219 -10.53 -34.98 -1.42
CA ALA A 219 -11.09 -35.80 -0.36
C ALA A 219 -12.60 -35.54 -0.28
#